data_AF-A0A962F2Z6-F1
#
_entry.id   AF-A0A962F2Z6-F1
#
_cell.length_a   1.000
_cell.length_b   1.000
_cell.length_c   1.000
_cell.angle_alpha   90.00
_cell.angle_beta   90.00
_cell.angle_gamma   90.00
#
_symmetry.space_group_name_H-M   'P 1'
#
loop_
_entity.id
_entity.type
_entity.pdbx_description
1 polymer ?
#
loop_
_entity_poly.entity_id
_entity_poly.type
_entity_poly.pdbx_seq_one_letter_code
_entity_poly.pdbx_strand_id
1 'polypeptide(L)'
;MIQAWMQARQAYSEGKTETTAAYIDLVKRYPEEPQISGELGNIYFQQRKMPEAAAQYLETAQRLVRRGQQDAASCLVDAMTNLDLLRHLDSAKVQSLKASVHEPCPAPPQQQN
;
A
#
# COMPACT_ATOMS: atom_id res chain seq x y z
N MET A 1 -5.57 -18.35 6.21
CA MET A 1 -4.98 -17.07 5.73
C MET A 1 -5.47 -16.72 4.33
N ILE A 2 -5.30 -17.61 3.35
CA ILE A 2 -5.65 -17.34 1.93
C ILE A 2 -7.16 -17.18 1.70
N GLN A 3 -8.02 -17.92 2.43
CA GLN A 3 -9.46 -17.96 2.14
C GLN A 3 -10.20 -16.63 2.38
N ALA A 4 -9.98 -15.97 3.53
CA ALA A 4 -10.64 -14.69 3.83
C ALA A 4 -10.17 -13.56 2.90
N TRP A 5 -8.89 -13.58 2.55
CA TRP A 5 -8.31 -12.62 1.60
C TRP A 5 -8.78 -12.87 0.16
N MET A 6 -8.83 -14.13 -0.29
CA MET A 6 -9.41 -14.49 -1.60
C MET A 6 -10.88 -14.11 -1.70
N GLN A 7 -11.68 -14.34 -0.65
CA GLN A 7 -13.08 -13.94 -0.62
C GLN A 7 -13.25 -12.43 -0.72
N ALA A 8 -12.44 -11.66 0.02
CA ALA A 8 -12.47 -10.20 -0.04
C ALA A 8 -12.07 -9.69 -1.44
N ARG A 9 -11.07 -10.30 -2.07
CA ARG A 9 -10.61 -9.98 -3.43
C ARG A 9 -11.63 -10.37 -4.50
N GLN A 10 -12.29 -11.51 -4.35
CA GLN A 10 -13.36 -11.95 -5.25
C GLN A 10 -14.55 -10.99 -5.18
N ALA A 11 -15.04 -10.67 -3.98
CA ALA A 11 -16.14 -9.73 -3.80
C ALA A 11 -15.82 -8.35 -4.41
N TYR A 12 -14.57 -7.90 -4.29
CA TYR A 12 -14.13 -6.66 -4.91
C TYR A 12 -14.16 -6.72 -6.45
N SER A 13 -13.68 -7.84 -7.02
CA SER A 13 -13.72 -8.07 -8.48
C SER A 13 -15.15 -8.14 -9.04
N GLU A 14 -16.13 -8.52 -8.21
CA GLU A 14 -17.56 -8.53 -8.54
C GLU A 14 -18.20 -7.12 -8.45
N GLY A 15 -17.41 -6.07 -8.19
CA GLY A 15 -17.88 -4.69 -8.09
C GLY A 15 -18.56 -4.36 -6.76
N LYS A 16 -18.50 -5.26 -5.76
CA LYS A 16 -19.06 -5.00 -4.43
C LYS A 16 -18.14 -4.03 -3.70
N THR A 17 -18.64 -2.81 -3.51
CA THR A 17 -17.97 -1.75 -2.76
C THR A 17 -17.90 -2.04 -1.26
N GLU A 18 -18.64 -3.04 -0.75
CA GLU A 18 -18.68 -3.41 0.69
C GLU A 18 -17.47 -4.23 1.19
N THR A 19 -16.32 -4.17 0.51
CA THR A 19 -15.10 -4.91 0.89
C THR A 19 -14.21 -4.18 1.88
N THR A 20 -14.39 -2.88 2.08
CA THR A 20 -13.56 -2.07 2.98
C THR A 20 -13.57 -2.61 4.41
N ALA A 21 -14.72 -3.01 4.95
CA ALA A 21 -14.82 -3.53 6.32
C ALA A 21 -14.07 -4.86 6.49
N ALA A 22 -14.14 -5.75 5.50
CA ALA A 22 -13.40 -7.01 5.50
C ALA A 22 -11.89 -6.78 5.45
N TYR A 23 -11.42 -5.86 4.62
CA TYR A 23 -10.00 -5.51 4.56
C TYR A 23 -9.51 -4.80 5.82
N ILE A 24 -10.32 -3.94 6.45
CA ILE A 24 -9.98 -3.33 7.76
C ILE A 24 -9.75 -4.42 8.82
N ASP A 25 -10.63 -5.42 8.88
CA ASP A 25 -10.48 -6.55 9.82
C ASP A 25 -9.23 -7.39 9.48
N LEU A 26 -8.93 -7.62 8.20
CA LEU A 26 -7.72 -8.32 7.78
C LEU A 26 -6.44 -7.55 8.17
N VAL A 27 -6.37 -6.23 7.97
CA VAL A 27 -5.22 -5.40 8.38
C VAL A 27 -4.98 -5.49 9.89
N LYS A 28 -6.05 -5.52 10.69
CA LYS A 28 -5.96 -5.68 12.16
C LYS A 28 -5.45 -7.05 12.58
N ARG A 29 -5.87 -8.11 11.89
CA ARG A 29 -5.47 -9.49 12.21
C ARG A 29 -4.07 -9.84 11.70
N TYR A 30 -3.63 -9.18 10.63
CA TYR A 30 -2.38 -9.48 9.94
C TYR A 30 -1.57 -8.21 9.71
N PRO A 31 -1.13 -7.52 10.79
CA PRO A 31 -0.35 -6.31 10.64
C PRO A 31 0.95 -6.56 9.84
N GLU A 32 1.57 -7.72 9.96
CA GLU A 32 2.86 -7.99 9.31
C GLU A 32 2.78 -8.27 7.80
N GLU A 33 1.58 -8.21 7.20
CA GLU A 33 1.36 -8.42 5.77
C GLU A 33 1.07 -7.10 5.02
N PRO A 34 2.10 -6.46 4.41
CA PRO A 34 1.95 -5.19 3.71
C PRO A 34 0.95 -5.25 2.54
N GLN A 35 0.79 -6.44 1.94
CA GLN A 35 -0.08 -6.61 0.78
C GLN A 35 -1.54 -6.33 1.13
N ILE A 36 -1.97 -6.63 2.36
CA ILE A 36 -3.35 -6.42 2.81
C ILE A 36 -3.64 -4.92 2.98
N SER A 37 -2.73 -4.16 3.60
CA SER A 37 -2.87 -2.69 3.68
C SER A 37 -2.76 -2.03 2.30
N GLY A 38 -1.94 -2.58 1.40
CA GLY A 38 -1.81 -2.08 0.02
C GLY A 38 -3.09 -2.26 -0.79
N GLU A 39 -3.75 -3.42 -0.64
CA GLU A 39 -5.05 -3.66 -1.25
C GLU A 39 -6.16 -2.79 -0.65
N LEU A 40 -6.15 -2.54 0.66
CA LEU A 40 -7.07 -1.57 1.27
C LEU A 40 -6.84 -0.14 0.73
N GLY A 41 -5.58 0.25 0.50
CA GLY A 41 -5.25 1.50 -0.19
C GLY A 41 -5.85 1.58 -1.60
N ASN A 42 -5.74 0.50 -2.39
CA ASN A 42 -6.35 0.41 -3.73
C ASN A 42 -7.87 0.56 -3.68
N ILE A 43 -8.52 -0.07 -2.70
CA ILE A 43 -9.98 0.03 -2.49
C ILE A 43 -10.37 1.48 -2.21
N TYR A 44 -9.68 2.15 -1.29
CA TYR A 44 -9.94 3.56 -1.00
C TYR A 44 -9.68 4.46 -2.20
N PHE A 45 -8.61 4.20 -2.96
CA PHE A 45 -8.28 4.96 -4.17
C PHE A 45 -9.39 4.86 -5.22
N GLN A 46 -9.91 3.66 -5.48
CA GLN A 46 -11.02 3.45 -6.42
C GLN A 46 -12.33 4.08 -5.93
N GLN A 47 -12.55 4.12 -4.61
CA GLN A 47 -13.66 4.85 -3.98
C GLN A 47 -13.47 6.38 -3.97
N ARG A 48 -12.37 6.90 -4.54
CA ARG A 48 -11.97 8.32 -4.52
C ARG A 48 -11.73 8.90 -3.12
N LYS A 49 -11.50 8.04 -2.13
CA LYS A 49 -11.14 8.38 -0.75
C LYS A 49 -9.64 8.59 -0.65
N MET A 50 -9.16 9.69 -1.23
CA MET A 50 -7.72 9.96 -1.39
C MET A 50 -6.95 10.05 -0.06
N PRO A 51 -7.47 10.70 1.01
CA PRO A 51 -6.80 10.71 2.29
C PRO A 51 -6.61 9.31 2.90
N GLU A 52 -7.66 8.48 2.85
CA GLU A 52 -7.62 7.11 3.36
C GLU A 52 -6.71 6.22 2.52
N ALA A 53 -6.73 6.37 1.20
CA ALA A 53 -5.82 5.67 0.29
C ALA A 53 -4.35 6.02 0.61
N ALA A 54 -4.04 7.31 0.73
CA ALA A 54 -2.70 7.77 1.05
C ALA A 54 -2.22 7.22 2.40
N ALA A 55 -3.08 7.21 3.43
CA ALA A 55 -2.76 6.66 4.74
C ALA A 55 -2.42 5.16 4.66
N GLN A 56 -3.19 4.39 3.89
CA GLN A 56 -2.97 2.95 3.73
C GLN A 56 -1.73 2.61 2.89
N TYR A 57 -1.43 3.39 1.85
CA TYR A 57 -0.18 3.24 1.12
C TYR A 57 1.05 3.63 1.95
N LEU A 58 0.95 4.68 2.77
CA LEU A 58 2.00 5.04 3.73
C LEU A 58 2.27 3.89 4.71
N GLU A 59 1.21 3.33 5.30
CA GLU A 59 1.31 2.19 6.21
C GLU A 59 1.95 0.98 5.52
N THR A 60 1.56 0.71 4.27
CA THR A 60 2.14 -0.35 3.44
C THR A 60 3.63 -0.14 3.21
N ALA A 61 4.04 1.06 2.80
CA ALA A 61 5.45 1.39 2.58
C ALA A 61 6.27 1.24 3.86
N GLN A 62 5.75 1.67 5.01
CA GLN A 62 6.40 1.48 6.31
C GLN A 62 6.54 0.00 6.69
N ARG A 63 5.53 -0.82 6.40
CA ARG A 63 5.58 -2.28 6.62
C ARG A 63 6.63 -2.95 5.72
N LEU A 64 6.72 -2.53 4.46
CA LEU A 64 7.73 -3.00 3.51
C LEU A 64 9.15 -2.67 3.99
N VAL A 65 9.38 -1.42 4.44
CA VAL A 65 10.66 -1.00 5.03
C VAL A 65 11.04 -1.88 6.23
N ARG A 66 10.11 -2.14 7.16
CA ARG A 66 10.38 -3.01 8.32
C ARG A 66 10.75 -4.45 7.94
N ARG A 67 10.27 -4.92 6.79
CA ARG A 67 10.60 -6.24 6.23
C ARG A 67 11.89 -6.26 5.41
N GLY A 68 12.62 -5.14 5.33
CA GLY A 68 13.81 -4.98 4.50
C GLY A 68 13.50 -4.87 3.00
N GLN A 69 12.23 -4.71 2.62
CA GLN A 69 11.77 -4.58 1.24
C GLN A 69 11.76 -3.10 0.80
N GLN A 70 12.90 -2.42 0.98
CA GLN A 70 13.03 -0.98 0.74
C GLN A 70 12.75 -0.62 -0.72
N ASP A 71 13.17 -1.45 -1.68
CA ASP A 71 12.93 -1.23 -3.12
C ASP A 71 11.44 -1.21 -3.46
N ALA A 72 10.68 -2.16 -2.90
CA ALA A 72 9.22 -2.20 -3.08
C ALA A 72 8.54 -0.98 -2.43
N ALA A 73 9.04 -0.55 -1.27
CA ALA A 73 8.57 0.66 -0.60
C ALA A 73 8.87 1.92 -1.43
N SER A 74 10.04 2.02 -2.06
CA SER A 74 10.41 3.11 -2.96
C SER A 74 9.46 3.23 -4.14
N CYS A 75 9.16 2.10 -4.79
CA CYS A 75 8.24 2.10 -5.93
C CYS A 75 6.82 2.52 -5.53
N LEU A 76 6.39 2.19 -4.32
CA LEU A 76 5.13 2.68 -3.79
C LEU A 76 5.18 4.19 -3.49
N VAL A 77 6.27 4.70 -2.91
CA VAL A 77 6.47 6.14 -2.66
C VAL A 77 6.45 6.94 -3.95
N ASP A 78 7.10 6.45 -5.01
CA ASP A 78 7.08 7.09 -6.32
C ASP A 78 5.67 7.08 -6.94
N ALA A 79 4.95 5.96 -6.84
CA ALA A 79 3.56 5.89 -7.27
C ALA A 79 2.66 6.89 -6.51
N MET A 80 2.81 6.98 -5.18
CA MET A 80 2.10 7.96 -4.36
C MET A 80 2.45 9.40 -4.72
N THR A 81 3.70 9.66 -5.11
CA THR A 81 4.16 10.97 -5.58
C THR A 81 3.48 11.32 -6.91
N ASN A 82 3.51 10.41 -7.88
CA ASN A 82 2.93 10.61 -9.21
C ASN A 82 1.40 10.75 -9.19
N LEU A 83 0.74 10.08 -8.24
CA LEU A 83 -0.71 10.18 -8.02
C LEU A 83 -1.11 11.35 -7.10
N ASP A 84 -0.15 12.19 -6.69
CA ASP A 84 -0.37 13.33 -5.79
C ASP A 84 -1.08 12.92 -4.48
N LEU A 85 -0.77 11.72 -3.98
CA LEU A 85 -1.32 11.20 -2.72
C LEU A 85 -0.57 11.71 -1.51
N LEU A 86 0.71 12.09 -1.68
CA LEU A 86 1.53 12.60 -0.57
C LEU A 86 1.01 13.93 0.00
N ARG A 87 0.28 14.74 -0.78
CA ARG A 87 -0.33 15.99 -0.27
C ARG A 87 -1.38 15.77 0.82
N HIS A 88 -1.91 14.55 0.91
CA HIS A 88 -2.90 14.17 1.92
C HIS A 88 -2.27 13.65 3.21
N LEU A 89 -0.93 13.58 3.27
CA LEU A 89 -0.20 13.05 4.40
C LEU A 89 0.53 14.16 5.15
N ASP A 90 0.88 13.84 6.40
CA ASP A 90 1.77 14.67 7.20
C ASP A 90 3.16 14.70 6.57
N SER A 91 3.69 15.91 6.34
CA SER A 91 4.98 16.12 5.67
C SER A 91 6.15 15.49 6.43
N ALA A 92 6.10 15.41 7.76
CA ALA A 92 7.13 14.76 8.57
C ALA A 92 7.13 13.25 8.37
N LYS A 93 5.94 12.63 8.26
CA LYS A 93 5.83 11.18 7.97
C LYS A 93 6.33 10.86 6.57
N VAL A 94 6.03 11.70 5.59
CA VAL A 94 6.51 11.56 4.22
C VAL A 94 8.04 11.65 4.17
N GLN A 95 8.64 12.65 4.83
CA GLN A 95 10.09 12.80 4.88
C GLN A 95 10.78 11.62 5.56
N SER A 96 10.23 11.15 6.69
CA SER A 96 10.76 9.97 7.39
C SER A 96 10.68 8.71 6.53
N LEU A 97 9.59 8.51 5.78
CA LEU A 97 9.47 7.38 4.87
C LEU A 97 10.48 7.47 3.74
N LYS A 98 10.59 8.63 3.07
CA LYS A 98 11.55 8.87 1.99
C LYS A 98 12.99 8.61 2.42
N ALA A 99 13.36 9.00 3.64
CA ALA A 99 14.68 8.71 4.20
C ALA A 99 14.93 7.21 4.49
N SER A 100 13.87 6.41 4.55
CA SER A 100 13.94 4.98 4.90
C SER A 100 13.85 4.05 3.69
N VAL A 101 13.70 4.59 2.48
CA VAL A 101 13.59 3.84 1.22
C VAL A 101 14.74 4.21 0.27
N HIS A 102 15.00 3.38 -0.74
CA HIS A 102 15.99 3.69 -1.78
C HIS A 102 15.35 4.58 -2.84
N GLU A 103 15.52 5.90 -2.78
CA GLU A 103 15.01 6.81 -3.83
C GLU A 103 16.04 6.98 -4.96
N PRO A 104 15.61 6.93 -6.25
CA PRO A 104 14.27 6.61 -6.76
C PRO A 104 13.97 5.09 -6.81
N CYS A 105 12.71 4.71 -7.09
CA CYS A 105 12.33 3.31 -7.36
C CYS A 105 13.36 2.64 -8.28
N PRO A 106 14.07 1.59 -7.80
CA PRO A 106 15.15 1.03 -8.57
C PRO A 106 14.61 0.33 -9.81
N ALA A 107 15.38 0.41 -10.90
CA ALA A 107 15.08 -0.36 -12.10
C ALA A 107 15.05 -1.86 -11.74
N PRO A 108 14.10 -2.64 -12.29
CA PRO A 108 14.07 -4.07 -12.04
C PRO A 108 15.43 -4.68 -12.40
N PRO A 109 15.95 -5.62 -11.59
CA PRO A 109 17.26 -6.21 -11.84
C PRO A 109 17.26 -6.79 -13.26
N GLN A 110 18.21 -6.30 -14.08
CA GLN A 110 18.39 -6.80 -15.44
C GLN A 110 18.73 -8.29 -15.32
N GLN A 111 17.82 -9.15 -15.78
CA GLN A 111 18.10 -10.58 -15.91
C GLN A 111 19.28 -10.71 -16.88
N GLN A 112 20.45 -11.03 -16.33
CA GLN A 112 21.60 -11.44 -17.13
C GLN A 112 21.23 -12.81 -17.72
N ASN A 113 21.05 -12.84 -19.04
CA ASN A 113 20.86 -14.06 -19.83
C ASN A 113 22.06 -15.00 -19.72
#